data_AF-A0A0C1RD37-F1
#
_entry.id   AF-A0A0C1RD37-F1
#
_cell.length_a   1.000
_cell.length_b   1.000
_cell.length_c   1.000
_cell.angle_alpha   90.00
_cell.angle_beta   90.00
_cell.angle_gamma   90.00
#
_symmetry.space_group_name_H-M   'P 1'
#
loop_
_entity.id
_entity.type
_entity.pdbx_description
1 polymer ?
#
loop_
_entity_poly.entity_id
_entity_poly.type
_entity_poly.pdbx_seq_one_letter_code
_entity_poly.pdbx_strand_id
1 'polypeptide(L)'
;MLIEEMTLYVPADNTQDILKLYEPELKRKDLAAQLGVTERTISRYIEFGSNFIPDLREYLAEDGCSLNRKAFRSSHLHYLEEIRDLKRRYSASRVIEILTRKYAR
;
A
#
# COMPACT_ATOMS: atom_id res chain seq x y z
N MET A 1 -29.31 -35.32 -7.27
CA MET A 1 -28.77 -34.58 -6.13
C MET A 1 -28.37 -33.23 -6.66
N LEU A 2 -29.25 -32.23 -6.53
CA LEU A 2 -28.99 -30.87 -7.00
C LEU A 2 -28.09 -30.21 -5.96
N ILE A 3 -26.87 -29.86 -6.36
CA ILE A 3 -26.01 -28.99 -5.55
C ILE A 3 -26.57 -27.59 -5.77
N GLU A 4 -27.33 -27.08 -4.81
CA GLU A 4 -27.76 -25.68 -4.80
C GLU A 4 -26.51 -24.80 -4.68
N GLU A 5 -26.26 -23.97 -5.70
CA GLU A 5 -25.26 -22.91 -5.64
C GLU A 5 -25.71 -21.89 -4.59
N MET A 6 -25.12 -21.97 -3.40
CA MET A 6 -25.32 -21.02 -2.33
C MET A 6 -24.58 -19.72 -2.67
N THR A 7 -25.20 -18.89 -3.50
CA THR A 7 -24.72 -17.54 -3.79
C THR A 7 -25.00 -16.65 -2.58
N LEU A 8 -23.94 -16.37 -1.81
CA LEU A 8 -23.97 -15.40 -0.72
C LEU A 8 -24.29 -14.01 -1.29
N TYR A 9 -25.52 -13.52 -1.05
CA TYR A 9 -25.87 -12.13 -1.29
C TYR A 9 -25.13 -11.25 -0.29
N VAL A 10 -24.05 -10.60 -0.74
CA VAL A 10 -23.35 -9.58 0.04
C VAL A 10 -23.89 -8.20 -0.37
N PRO A 11 -24.63 -7.50 0.49
CA PRO A 11 -25.07 -6.13 0.19
C PRO A 11 -23.85 -5.23 -0.04
N ALA A 12 -23.87 -4.45 -1.12
CA ALA A 12 -22.72 -3.72 -1.65
C ALA A 12 -21.99 -2.80 -0.65
N ASP A 13 -22.68 -2.35 0.40
CA ASP A 13 -22.10 -1.51 1.47
C ASP A 13 -21.19 -2.29 2.44
N ASN A 14 -21.41 -3.59 2.63
CA ASN A 14 -20.58 -4.42 3.54
C ASN A 14 -19.45 -5.16 2.82
N THR A 15 -19.45 -5.19 1.49
CA THR A 15 -18.46 -5.95 0.72
C THR A 15 -17.05 -5.42 0.91
N GLN A 16 -16.87 -4.09 1.04
CA GLN A 16 -15.54 -3.51 1.25
C GLN A 16 -14.93 -3.87 2.61
N ASP A 17 -15.74 -3.92 3.67
CA ASP A 17 -15.24 -4.29 5.00
C ASP A 17 -15.00 -5.79 5.14
N ILE A 18 -15.78 -6.63 4.47
CA ILE A 18 -15.51 -8.07 4.39
C ILE A 18 -14.24 -8.36 3.58
N LEU A 19 -14.01 -7.64 2.48
CA LEU A 19 -12.79 -7.77 1.68
C LEU A 19 -11.52 -7.36 2.46
N LYS A 20 -11.61 -6.36 3.35
CA LYS A 20 -10.50 -5.98 4.25
C LYS A 20 -10.13 -7.07 5.25
N LEU A 21 -11.05 -7.95 5.65
CA LEU A 21 -10.81 -9.01 6.63
C LEU A 21 -10.00 -10.20 6.05
N TYR A 22 -10.08 -10.42 4.74
CA TYR A 22 -9.37 -11.48 4.03
C TYR A 22 -8.20 -10.97 3.20
N GLU A 23 -7.84 -9.70 3.38
CA GLU A 23 -6.79 -9.08 2.60
C GLU A 23 -5.42 -9.71 2.93
N PRO A 24 -4.68 -10.21 1.92
CA PRO A 24 -3.35 -10.72 2.14
C PRO A 24 -2.42 -9.64 2.72
N GLU A 25 -1.77 -9.99 3.82
CA GLU A 25 -0.73 -9.19 4.44
C GLU A 25 0.66 -9.65 3.97
N LEU A 26 1.47 -8.70 3.52
CA LEU A 26 2.80 -8.90 2.94
C LEU A 26 3.88 -8.42 3.90
N LYS A 27 4.94 -9.22 4.10
CA LYS A 27 6.12 -8.75 4.82
C LYS A 27 6.97 -7.88 3.90
N ARG A 28 7.85 -7.06 4.47
CA ARG A 28 8.78 -6.22 3.69
C ARG A 28 9.63 -7.03 2.72
N LYS A 29 10.03 -8.24 3.10
CA LYS A 29 10.75 -9.18 2.22
C LYS A 29 9.93 -9.57 1.00
N ASP A 30 8.63 -9.80 1.16
CA ASP A 30 7.73 -10.16 0.05
C ASP A 30 7.54 -8.97 -0.90
N LEU A 31 7.35 -7.77 -0.34
CA LEU A 31 7.30 -6.52 -1.11
C LEU A 31 8.60 -6.28 -1.90
N ALA A 32 9.74 -6.48 -1.25
CA ALA A 32 11.05 -6.33 -1.85
C ALA A 32 11.23 -7.27 -3.05
N ALA A 33 10.83 -8.54 -2.89
CA ALA A 33 10.85 -9.53 -3.96
C ALA A 33 9.92 -9.15 -5.12
N GLN A 34 8.68 -8.75 -4.83
CA GLN A 34 7.69 -8.34 -5.86
C GLN A 34 8.13 -7.10 -6.64
N LEU A 35 8.70 -6.11 -5.95
CA LEU A 35 9.13 -4.85 -6.57
C LEU A 35 10.52 -4.92 -7.21
N GLY A 36 11.26 -6.02 -6.98
CA GLY A 36 12.64 -6.20 -7.45
C GLY A 36 13.63 -5.23 -6.80
N VAL A 37 13.44 -4.91 -5.52
CA VAL A 37 14.27 -3.94 -4.76
C VAL A 37 14.67 -4.51 -3.40
N THR A 38 15.53 -3.81 -2.66
CA THR A 38 15.92 -4.24 -1.30
C THR A 38 14.84 -3.89 -0.26
N GLU A 39 14.78 -4.62 0.85
CA GLU A 39 13.91 -4.27 1.99
C GLU A 39 14.19 -2.84 2.49
N ARG A 40 15.45 -2.38 2.45
CA ARG A 40 15.81 -1.00 2.79
C ARG A 40 15.19 0.01 1.82
N THR A 41 15.09 -0.33 0.53
CA THR A 41 14.42 0.52 -0.46
C THR A 41 12.92 0.58 -0.20
N ILE A 42 12.29 -0.55 0.16
CA ILE A 42 10.88 -0.57 0.59
C ILE A 42 10.66 0.37 1.77
N SER A 43 11.52 0.31 2.80
CA SER A 43 11.41 1.22 3.94
C SER A 43 11.46 2.69 3.52
N ARG A 44 12.43 3.04 2.67
CA ARG A 44 12.57 4.40 2.14
C ARG A 44 11.36 4.84 1.30
N TYR A 45 10.72 3.94 0.57
CA TYR A 45 9.52 4.27 -0.20
C TYR A 45 8.32 4.53 0.72
N ILE A 46 8.14 3.72 1.78
CA ILE A 46 7.09 3.93 2.77
C ILE A 46 7.32 5.26 3.50
N GLU A 47 8.52 5.49 4.02
CA GLU A 47 8.91 6.73 4.72
C GLU A 47 8.75 7.97 3.83
N PHE A 48 9.16 7.89 2.56
CA PHE A 48 8.99 8.99 1.62
C PHE A 48 7.51 9.21 1.29
N GLY A 49 6.78 8.14 0.98
CA GLY A 49 5.41 8.16 0.52
C GLY A 49 4.42 8.61 1.59
N SER A 50 4.63 8.29 2.85
CA SER A 50 3.76 8.64 3.98
C SER A 50 3.59 10.14 4.21
N ASN A 51 4.52 10.96 3.68
CA ASN A 51 4.39 12.42 3.67
C ASN A 51 3.27 12.91 2.76
N PHE A 52 2.90 12.11 1.75
CA PHE A 52 1.95 12.50 0.70
C PHE A 52 0.73 11.59 0.63
N ILE A 53 0.90 10.29 0.88
CA ILE A 53 -0.13 9.25 0.77
C ILE A 53 -0.60 8.89 2.18
N PRO A 54 -1.81 9.32 2.61
CA PRO A 54 -2.29 9.11 3.98
C PRO A 54 -2.32 7.63 4.40
N ASP A 55 -2.70 6.74 3.47
CA ASP A 55 -2.79 5.30 3.73
C ASP A 55 -1.44 4.67 4.10
N LEU A 56 -0.31 5.25 3.67
CA LEU A 56 1.01 4.75 4.04
C LEU A 56 1.41 5.11 5.48
N ARG A 57 0.71 6.05 6.13
CA ARG A 57 1.02 6.45 7.52
C ARG A 57 0.73 5.34 8.53
N GLU A 58 -0.16 4.40 8.21
CA GLU A 58 -0.47 3.27 9.10
C GLU A 58 0.72 2.33 9.33
N TYR A 59 1.76 2.43 8.50
CA TYR A 59 2.99 1.63 8.57
C TYR A 59 4.12 2.33 9.31
N LEU A 60 3.91 3.58 9.74
CA LEU A 60 4.83 4.29 10.60
C LEU A 60 4.60 3.92 12.07
N ALA A 61 5.65 3.99 12.86
CA ALA A 61 5.57 4.00 14.31
C ALA A 61 5.06 5.35 14.80
N GLU A 62 4.77 5.46 16.10
CA GLU A 62 4.26 6.69 16.72
C GLU A 62 5.22 7.88 16.59
N ASP A 63 6.51 7.62 16.41
CA ASP A 63 7.54 8.64 16.16
C ASP A 63 7.41 9.32 14.79
N GLY A 64 6.56 8.79 13.90
CA GLY A 64 6.37 9.29 12.54
C GLY A 64 7.59 9.14 11.63
N CYS A 65 8.68 8.53 12.11
CA CYS A 65 9.97 8.47 11.43
C CYS A 65 10.41 7.03 11.16
N SER A 66 10.03 6.09 12.04
CA SER A 66 10.38 4.69 11.93
C SER A 66 9.22 3.87 11.37
N LEU A 67 9.52 2.76 10.71
CA LEU A 67 8.48 1.80 10.35
C LEU A 67 8.07 0.96 11.55
N ASN A 68 6.76 0.74 11.69
CA ASN A 68 6.24 -0.21 12.65
C ASN A 68 6.43 -1.67 12.16
N ARG A 69 5.91 -2.62 12.94
CA ARG A 69 5.99 -4.06 12.64
C ARG A 69 4.74 -4.60 11.94
N LYS A 70 3.81 -3.73 11.54
CA LYS A 70 2.58 -4.13 10.86
C LYS A 70 2.95 -4.73 9.51
N ALA A 71 2.26 -5.80 9.15
CA ALA A 71 2.36 -6.35 7.82
C ALA A 71 1.59 -5.47 6.83
N PHE A 72 2.04 -5.46 5.58
CA PHE A 72 1.60 -4.51 4.58
C PHE A 72 0.39 -5.06 3.82
N ARG A 73 -0.68 -4.29 3.75
CA ARG A 73 -1.88 -4.66 3.00
C ARG A 73 -1.55 -4.79 1.52
N SER A 74 -1.91 -5.91 0.90
CA SER A 74 -1.68 -6.12 -0.54
C SER A 74 -2.31 -5.04 -1.41
N SER A 75 -3.46 -4.47 -1.03
CA SER A 75 -4.07 -3.34 -1.73
C SER A 75 -3.21 -2.09 -1.72
N HIS A 76 -2.33 -1.89 -0.74
CA HIS A 76 -1.45 -0.71 -0.66
C HIS A 76 -0.19 -0.87 -1.53
N LEU A 77 0.03 -2.02 -2.19
CA LEU A 77 1.24 -2.30 -2.98
C LEU A 77 1.42 -1.29 -4.12
N HIS A 78 0.30 -0.91 -4.77
CA HIS A 78 0.31 0.02 -5.90
C HIS A 78 0.91 1.39 -5.56
N TYR A 79 0.86 1.82 -4.29
CA TYR A 79 1.53 3.05 -3.84
C TYR A 79 3.05 2.94 -3.97
N LEU A 80 3.62 1.78 -3.63
CA LEU A 80 5.06 1.56 -3.72
C LEU A 80 5.51 1.40 -5.18
N GLU A 81 4.69 0.78 -6.02
CA GLU A 81 4.90 0.70 -7.47
C GLU A 81 4.92 2.09 -8.10
N GLU A 82 3.94 2.94 -7.76
CA GLU A 82 3.87 4.31 -8.23
C GLU A 82 5.10 5.12 -7.79
N ILE A 83 5.49 5.05 -6.52
CA ILE A 83 6.68 5.76 -6.02
C ILE A 83 7.94 5.29 -6.74
N ARG A 84 8.11 3.99 -6.94
CA ARG A 84 9.24 3.42 -7.69
C ARG A 84 9.29 3.99 -9.10
N ASP A 85 8.17 3.95 -9.81
CA ASP A 85 8.10 4.32 -11.22
C ASP A 85 8.29 5.83 -11.41
N LEU A 86 7.73 6.65 -10.51
CA LEU A 86 7.93 8.09 -10.50
C LEU A 86 9.41 8.44 -10.25
N LYS A 87 10.05 7.81 -9.25
CA LYS A 87 11.47 8.05 -8.94
C LYS A 87 12.42 7.60 -10.05
N ARG A 88 12.02 6.65 -10.90
CA ARG A 88 12.80 6.24 -12.08
C ARG A 88 12.69 7.21 -13.26
N ARG A 89 11.60 7.98 -13.34
CA ARG A 89 11.28 8.81 -14.51
C ARG A 89 11.45 10.30 -14.29
N TYR A 90 11.36 10.76 -13.03
CA TYR A 90 11.29 12.18 -12.70
C TYR A 90 12.29 12.58 -11.63
N SER A 91 12.64 13.87 -11.60
CA SER A 91 13.43 14.47 -10.53
C SER A 91 12.68 14.43 -9.19
N ALA A 92 13.40 14.47 -8.08
CA ALA A 92 12.80 14.44 -6.74
C ALA A 92 11.71 15.50 -6.55
N SER A 93 11.98 16.75 -6.96
CA SER A 93 11.01 17.85 -6.88
C SER A 93 9.74 17.58 -7.69
N ARG A 94 9.88 16.99 -8.88
CA ARG A 94 8.73 16.65 -9.73
C ARG A 94 7.92 15.49 -9.16
N VAL A 95 8.57 14.50 -8.55
CA VAL A 95 7.86 13.41 -7.84
C VAL A 95 7.03 13.97 -6.69
N ILE A 96 7.61 14.87 -5.88
CA ILE A 96 6.90 15.54 -4.78
C ILE A 96 5.68 16.30 -5.32
N GLU A 97 5.84 17.09 -6.37
CA GLU A 97 4.72 17.84 -6.98
C GLU A 97 3.59 16.92 -7.46
N ILE A 98 3.92 15.79 -8.10
CA ILE A 98 2.94 14.81 -8.58
C ILE A 98 2.19 14.18 -7.41
N LEU A 99 2.92 13.66 -6.41
CA LEU A 99 2.30 12.97 -5.27
C LEU A 99 1.47 13.93 -4.42
N THR A 100 1.98 15.13 -4.12
CA THR A 100 1.23 16.15 -3.40
C THR A 100 -0.08 16.47 -4.11
N ARG A 101 -0.08 16.69 -5.43
CA ARG A 101 -1.31 16.99 -6.17
C ARG A 101 -2.31 15.84 -6.20
N LYS A 102 -1.82 14.60 -6.37
CA LYS A 102 -2.69 13.43 -6.48
C LYS A 102 -3.38 13.09 -5.15
N TYR A 103 -2.69 13.29 -4.03
CA TYR A 103 -3.13 12.86 -2.70
C TYR A 103 -3.46 14.03 -1.75
N ALA A 104 -3.64 15.26 -2.25
CA ALA A 104 -4.00 16.46 -1.48
C ALA A 104 -5.41 16.45 -0.83
N ARG A 105 -6.03 15.28 -0.65
CA ARG A 105 -7.37 15.17 -0.06
C ARG A 105 -7.36 15.41 1.44
#